data_AF-A0A447TKM8-F1
#
_entry.id   AF-A0A447TKM8-F1
#
_cell.length_a   1.000
_cell.length_b   1.000
_cell.length_c   1.000
_cell.angle_alpha   90.00
_cell.angle_beta   90.00
_cell.angle_gamma   90.00
#
_symmetry.space_group_name_H-M   'P 1'
#
loop_
_entity.id
_entity.type
_entity.pdbx_description
1 polymer ?
#
loop_
_entity_poly.entity_id
_entity_poly.type
_entity_poly.pdbx_seq_one_letter_code
_entity_poly.pdbx_strand_id
1 'polypeptide(L)'
;MREAALAYIEFPKINAPHALSTALLDSATLAVLTVLASTSAVGFYGLMMRVLKLPAALIGQAVAQVAYRELAEARNLGKPLRPILRKMMLTLFGMSLFPFLVIQIFGEPLFTLVFGRNWADAGRYAEAMSLYILFHFVASPLGMVPPVINRQRFAFFLSLVQAVLFLGSLWLASISGRMRCLLSSWSR
;
A
#
# COMPACT_ATOMS: atom_id res chain seq x y z
N MET A 1 8.98 32.58 -1.52
CA MET A 1 8.23 31.53 -2.23
C MET A 1 9.09 30.68 -3.18
N ARG A 2 10.10 31.23 -3.88
CA ARG A 2 11.01 30.44 -4.74
C ARG A 2 11.94 29.46 -4.00
N GLU A 3 12.39 29.79 -2.78
CA GLU A 3 13.23 28.90 -1.97
C GLU A 3 12.47 27.66 -1.46
N ALA A 4 11.18 27.81 -1.13
CA ALA A 4 10.32 26.67 -0.80
C ALA A 4 10.08 25.76 -2.02
N ALA A 5 9.99 26.32 -3.23
CA ALA A 5 9.84 25.54 -4.46
C ALA A 5 11.12 24.79 -4.85
N LEU A 6 12.30 25.37 -4.63
CA LEU A 6 13.60 24.74 -4.96
C LEU A 6 13.93 23.57 -4.01
N ALA A 7 13.59 23.68 -2.72
CA ALA A 7 13.72 22.57 -1.77
C ALA A 7 12.72 21.42 -2.04
N TYR A 8 11.64 21.68 -2.79
CA TYR A 8 10.57 20.73 -3.12
C TYR A 8 10.75 20.03 -4.49
N ILE A 9 11.77 20.36 -5.30
CA ILE A 9 11.96 19.76 -6.64
C ILE A 9 12.63 18.39 -6.59
N GLU A 10 13.44 18.09 -5.57
CA GLU A 10 14.06 16.76 -5.41
C GLU A 10 13.03 15.70 -5.01
N PHE A 11 11.95 16.10 -4.32
CA PHE A 11 10.88 15.22 -3.87
C PHE A 11 10.16 14.49 -5.03
N PRO A 12 9.64 15.14 -6.09
CA PRO A 12 9.05 14.45 -7.23
C PRO A 12 10.08 13.71 -8.09
N LYS A 13 11.32 14.20 -8.26
CA LYS A 13 12.33 13.48 -9.04
C LYS A 13 12.71 12.12 -8.45
N ILE A 14 12.62 11.98 -7.14
CA ILE A 14 12.99 10.78 -6.40
C ILE A 14 11.78 9.87 -6.13
N ASN A 15 10.62 10.44 -5.76
CA ASN A 15 9.41 9.67 -5.53
C ASN A 15 8.71 9.24 -6.82
N ALA A 16 8.83 9.99 -7.92
CA ALA A 16 8.09 9.67 -9.14
C ALA A 16 8.44 8.31 -9.75
N PRO A 17 9.72 7.88 -9.87
CA PRO A 17 10.04 6.56 -10.41
C PRO A 17 9.51 5.43 -9.51
N HIS A 18 9.67 5.56 -8.19
CA HIS A 18 9.21 4.56 -7.24
C HIS A 18 7.69 4.46 -7.21
N ALA A 19 6.99 5.60 -7.11
CA ALA A 19 5.53 5.68 -7.12
C ALA A 19 4.94 5.19 -8.46
N LEU A 20 5.62 5.45 -9.58
CA LEU A 20 5.22 4.93 -10.89
C LEU A 20 5.35 3.41 -10.93
N SER A 21 6.45 2.84 -10.42
CA SER A 21 6.62 1.39 -10.33
C SER A 21 5.57 0.73 -9.43
N THR A 22 5.23 1.35 -8.29
CA THR A 22 4.18 0.83 -7.41
C THR A 22 2.79 0.94 -8.05
N ALA A 23 2.50 2.06 -8.72
CA ALA A 23 1.24 2.25 -9.44
C ALA A 23 1.07 1.27 -10.60
N LEU A 24 2.13 1.00 -11.36
CA LEU A 24 2.13 0.00 -12.43
C LEU A 24 1.88 -1.41 -11.89
N LEU A 25 2.46 -1.75 -10.74
CA LEU A 25 2.21 -3.02 -10.06
C LEU A 25 0.78 -3.14 -9.55
N ASP A 26 0.23 -2.08 -8.95
CA ASP A 26 -1.18 -2.02 -8.52
C ASP A 26 -2.13 -2.16 -9.73
N SER A 27 -1.84 -1.47 -10.84
CA SER A 27 -2.62 -1.56 -12.08
C SER A 27 -2.51 -2.95 -12.74
N ALA A 28 -1.32 -3.55 -12.76
CA ALA A 28 -1.12 -4.91 -13.26
C ALA A 28 -1.85 -5.94 -12.40
N THR A 29 -1.83 -5.78 -11.08
CA THR A 29 -2.57 -6.63 -10.13
C THR A 29 -4.07 -6.57 -10.39
N LEU A 30 -4.61 -5.36 -10.62
CA LEU A 30 -6.01 -5.18 -10.94
C LEU A 30 -6.39 -5.77 -12.30
N ALA A 31 -5.55 -5.60 -13.31
CA ALA A 31 -5.76 -6.19 -14.65
C ALA A 31 -5.75 -7.72 -14.59
N VAL A 32 -4.83 -8.30 -13.82
CA VAL A 32 -4.74 -9.75 -13.63
C VAL A 32 -5.91 -10.30 -12.84
N LEU A 33 -6.35 -9.62 -11.78
CA LEU A 33 -7.60 -9.94 -11.08
C LEU A 33 -8.81 -9.87 -12.01
N THR A 34 -8.83 -8.91 -12.94
CA THR A 34 -9.93 -8.77 -13.91
C THR A 34 -9.99 -9.93 -14.90
N VAL A 35 -8.84 -10.52 -15.25
CA VAL A 35 -8.77 -11.70 -16.13
C VAL A 35 -9.01 -13.01 -15.38
N LEU A 36 -8.66 -13.08 -14.10
CA LEU A 36 -8.69 -14.33 -13.31
C LEU A 36 -9.92 -14.48 -12.41
N ALA A 37 -10.60 -13.38 -12.06
CA ALA A 37 -11.73 -13.37 -11.14
C ALA A 37 -13.03 -12.96 -11.86
N SER A 38 -14.17 -13.30 -11.26
CA SER A 38 -15.47 -12.84 -11.77
C SER A 38 -15.57 -11.31 -11.68
N THR A 39 -16.35 -10.71 -12.58
CA THR A 39 -16.63 -9.26 -12.57
C THR A 39 -17.14 -8.77 -11.20
N SER A 40 -17.89 -9.61 -10.48
CA SER A 40 -18.36 -9.33 -9.11
C SER A 40 -17.22 -9.27 -8.09
N ALA A 41 -16.30 -10.24 -8.10
CA ALA A 41 -15.16 -10.26 -7.18
C ALA A 41 -14.22 -9.08 -7.38
N VAL A 42 -14.00 -8.66 -8.64
CA VAL A 42 -13.23 -7.45 -8.97
C VAL A 42 -13.91 -6.20 -8.40
N GLY A 43 -15.24 -6.12 -8.49
CA GLY A 43 -16.02 -5.03 -7.90
C GLY A 43 -15.88 -4.94 -6.39
N PHE A 44 -16.00 -6.08 -5.69
CA PHE A 44 -15.84 -6.16 -4.24
C PHE A 44 -14.45 -5.78 -3.78
N TYR A 45 -13.41 -6.31 -4.43
CA TYR A 45 -12.03 -5.94 -4.18
C TYR A 45 -11.80 -4.44 -4.41
N GLY A 46 -12.33 -3.90 -5.51
CA GLY A 46 -12.20 -2.47 -5.85
C GLY A 46 -12.83 -1.56 -4.79
N LEU A 47 -14.02 -1.89 -4.28
CA LEU A 47 -14.64 -1.12 -3.21
C LEU A 47 -13.82 -1.20 -1.91
N MET A 48 -13.46 -2.41 -1.49
CA MET A 48 -12.63 -2.65 -0.30
C MET A 48 -11.33 -1.82 -0.35
N MET A 49 -10.62 -1.87 -1.48
CA MET A 49 -9.37 -1.13 -1.64
C MET A 49 -9.56 0.38 -1.54
N ARG A 50 -10.65 0.94 -2.09
CA ARG A 50 -10.95 2.37 -1.98
C ARG A 50 -11.24 2.77 -0.53
N VAL A 51 -12.10 2.02 0.15
CA VAL A 51 -12.50 2.31 1.54
C VAL A 51 -11.30 2.26 2.48
N LEU A 52 -10.38 1.31 2.27
CA LEU A 52 -9.20 1.15 3.13
C LEU A 52 -8.04 2.09 2.73
N LYS A 53 -7.71 2.21 1.43
CA LYS A 53 -6.54 2.98 0.99
C LYS A 53 -6.76 4.49 0.95
N LEU A 54 -7.96 5.00 0.67
CA LEU A 54 -8.20 6.45 0.59
C LEU A 54 -7.88 7.20 1.92
N PRO A 55 -8.48 6.83 3.06
CA PRO A 55 -8.17 7.50 4.33
C PRO A 55 -6.72 7.28 4.75
N ALA A 56 -6.18 6.09 4.52
CA ALA A 56 -4.77 5.78 4.80
C ALA A 56 -3.84 6.71 3.99
N ALA A 57 -4.11 6.94 2.70
CA ALA A 57 -3.30 7.83 1.87
C ALA A 57 -3.30 9.26 2.39
N LEU A 58 -4.43 9.79 2.85
CA LEU A 58 -4.52 11.15 3.41
C LEU A 58 -3.67 11.29 4.69
N ILE A 59 -3.82 10.35 5.62
CA ILE A 59 -3.03 10.33 6.88
C ILE A 59 -1.54 10.15 6.57
N GLY A 60 -1.22 9.21 5.67
CA GLY A 60 0.14 8.92 5.25
C GLY A 60 0.83 10.13 4.64
N GLN A 61 0.15 10.88 3.78
CA GLN A 61 0.70 12.09 3.17
C GLN A 61 0.99 13.18 4.21
N ALA A 62 0.07 13.43 5.14
CA ALA A 62 0.26 14.44 6.19
C ALA A 62 1.46 14.10 7.08
N VAL A 63 1.57 12.84 7.51
CA VAL A 63 2.68 12.37 8.35
C VAL A 63 4.01 12.37 7.58
N ALA A 64 4.00 11.97 6.31
CA ALA A 64 5.18 11.96 5.46
C ALA A 64 5.74 13.36 5.22
N GLN A 65 4.90 14.39 5.07
CA GLN A 65 5.35 15.78 4.91
C GLN A 65 6.16 16.26 6.12
N VAL A 66 5.68 15.99 7.34
CA VAL A 66 6.38 16.37 8.57
C VAL A 66 7.69 15.58 8.72
N ALA A 67 7.64 14.26 8.51
CA ALA A 67 8.81 13.39 8.61
C ALA A 67 9.89 13.77 7.58
N TYR A 68 9.49 14.13 6.36
CA TYR A 68 10.43 14.54 5.31
C TYR A 68 11.19 15.81 5.70
N ARG A 69 10.50 16.80 6.27
CA ARG A 69 11.14 18.02 6.79
C ARG A 69 12.13 17.70 7.91
N GLU A 70 11.72 16.89 8.89
CA GLU A 70 12.60 16.46 9.98
C GLU A 70 13.83 15.70 9.45
N LEU A 71 13.66 14.84 8.43
CA LEU A 71 14.76 14.08 7.79
C LEU A 71 15.76 14.99 7.07
N ALA A 72 15.27 16.00 6.32
CA ALA A 72 16.13 16.95 5.61
C ALA A 72 16.96 17.79 6.58
N GLU A 73 16.34 18.32 7.64
CA GLU A 73 17.03 19.07 8.70
C GLU A 73 18.05 18.20 9.43
N ALA A 74 17.68 16.97 9.82
CA ALA A 74 18.60 16.04 10.47
C ALA A 74 19.78 15.66 9.57
N ARG A 75 19.56 15.50 8.25
CA ARG A 75 20.64 15.21 7.31
C ARG A 75 21.64 16.36 7.22
N ASN A 76 21.16 17.59 7.13
CA ASN A 76 22.02 18.78 7.08
C ASN A 76 22.84 18.96 8.36
N LEU A 77 22.28 18.56 9.51
CA LEU A 77 22.94 18.61 10.81
C LEU A 77 23.78 17.36 11.14
N GLY A 78 23.89 16.38 10.22
CA GLY A 78 24.61 15.13 10.46
C GLY A 78 24.01 14.23 11.56
N LYS A 79 22.73 14.42 11.89
CA LYS A 79 22.01 13.69 12.95
C LYS A 79 21.50 12.32 12.46
N PRO A 80 21.29 11.36 13.37
CA PRO A 80 20.75 10.05 13.00
C PRO A 80 19.30 10.17 12.49
N LEU A 81 19.00 9.51 11.37
CA LEU A 81 17.67 9.51 10.75
C LEU A 81 16.72 8.46 11.37
N ARG A 82 17.27 7.43 12.02
CA ARG A 82 16.50 6.31 12.61
C ARG A 82 15.42 6.76 13.61
N PRO A 83 15.66 7.72 14.52
CA PRO A 83 14.63 8.17 15.47
C PRO A 83 13.42 8.79 14.77
N ILE A 84 13.66 9.55 13.69
CA ILE A 84 12.60 10.21 12.91
C ILE A 84 11.75 9.16 12.20
N LEU A 85 12.39 8.17 11.57
CA LEU A 85 11.70 7.06 10.92
C LEU A 85 10.90 6.22 11.91
N ARG A 86 11.46 5.94 13.10
CA ARG A 86 10.77 5.19 14.16
C ARG A 86 9.56 5.96 14.67
N LYS A 87 9.70 7.26 14.92
CA LYS A 87 8.61 8.14 15.34
C LYS A 87 7.49 8.12 14.30
N MET A 88 7.82 8.31 13.03
CA MET A 88 6.87 8.26 11.92
C MET A 88 6.10 6.93 11.87
N MET A 89 6.80 5.79 11.90
CA MET A 89 6.16 4.47 11.87
C MET A 89 5.25 4.23 13.07
N LEU A 90 5.68 4.62 14.28
CA LEU A 90 4.86 4.49 15.50
C LEU A 90 3.62 5.39 15.45
N THR A 91 3.74 6.61 14.93
CA THR A 91 2.58 7.49 14.72
C THR A 91 1.60 6.88 13.75
N LEU A 92 2.06 6.41 12.59
CA LEU A 92 1.20 5.75 11.61
C LEU A 92 0.52 4.51 12.18
N PHE A 93 1.28 3.65 12.86
CA PHE A 93 0.75 2.45 13.50
C PHE A 93 -0.31 2.81 14.55
N GLY A 94 -0.03 3.77 15.44
CA GLY A 94 -0.99 4.20 16.46
C GLY A 94 -2.28 4.77 15.89
N MET A 95 -2.19 5.59 14.82
CA MET A 95 -3.37 6.18 14.17
C MET A 95 -4.19 5.17 13.36
N SER A 96 -3.55 4.14 12.80
CA SER A 96 -4.20 3.17 11.92
C SER A 96 -4.62 1.89 12.63
N LEU A 97 -4.04 1.55 13.78
CA LEU A 97 -4.33 0.30 14.48
C LEU A 97 -5.82 0.15 14.80
N PHE A 98 -6.43 1.17 15.40
CA PHE A 98 -7.85 1.11 15.78
C PHE A 98 -8.80 0.90 14.57
N PRO A 99 -8.78 1.73 13.52
CA PRO A 99 -9.71 1.55 12.40
C PRO A 99 -9.48 0.22 11.67
N PHE A 100 -8.23 -0.22 11.49
CA PHE A 100 -7.96 -1.51 10.84
C PHE A 100 -8.38 -2.71 11.69
N LEU A 101 -8.26 -2.64 13.03
CA LEU A 101 -8.78 -3.69 13.91
C LEU A 101 -10.30 -3.75 13.90
N VAL A 102 -10.98 -2.60 13.85
CA VAL A 102 -12.44 -2.55 13.70
C VAL A 102 -12.87 -3.21 12.40
N ILE A 103 -12.19 -2.93 11.27
CA ILE A 103 -12.49 -3.57 9.99
C ILE A 103 -12.11 -5.06 10.00
N GLN A 104 -11.04 -5.45 10.69
CA GLN A 104 -10.62 -6.86 10.81
C GLN A 104 -11.67 -7.74 11.47
N ILE A 105 -12.45 -7.20 12.42
CA ILE A 105 -13.45 -7.94 13.20
C ILE A 105 -14.87 -7.73 12.66
N PHE A 106 -15.16 -6.54 12.11
CA PHE A 106 -16.52 -6.12 11.74
C PHE A 106 -16.63 -5.67 10.28
N GLY A 107 -15.74 -6.07 9.39
CA GLY A 107 -15.75 -5.61 8.00
C GLY A 107 -17.03 -5.99 7.24
N GLU A 108 -17.48 -7.25 7.31
CA GLU A 108 -18.75 -7.70 6.70
C GLU A 108 -19.96 -6.89 7.19
N PRO A 109 -20.21 -6.76 8.51
CA PRO A 109 -21.35 -5.98 9.00
C PRO A 109 -21.21 -4.48 8.70
N LEU A 110 -20.01 -3.89 8.75
CA LEU A 110 -19.81 -2.47 8.43
C LEU A 110 -20.09 -2.18 6.95
N PHE A 111 -19.57 -3.01 6.05
CA PHE A 111 -19.82 -2.83 4.61
C PHE A 111 -21.29 -3.08 4.28
N THR A 112 -21.92 -4.08 4.91
CA THR A 112 -23.35 -4.34 4.76
C THR A 112 -24.20 -3.17 5.25
N LEU A 113 -23.82 -2.54 6.37
CA LEU A 113 -24.53 -1.40 6.95
C LEU A 113 -24.41 -0.15 6.06
N VAL A 114 -23.21 0.15 5.58
CA VAL A 114 -22.93 1.40 4.85
C VAL A 114 -23.30 1.31 3.36
N PHE A 115 -23.01 0.19 2.71
CA PHE A 115 -23.19 0.02 1.27
C PHE A 115 -24.37 -0.89 0.91
N GLY A 116 -24.92 -1.65 1.86
CA GLY A 116 -26.02 -2.59 1.67
C GLY A 116 -25.55 -4.04 1.56
N ARG A 117 -26.51 -4.99 1.66
CA ARG A 117 -26.25 -6.44 1.69
C ARG A 117 -25.48 -6.98 0.48
N ASN A 118 -25.59 -6.33 -0.67
CA ASN A 118 -24.86 -6.71 -1.89
C ASN A 118 -23.33 -6.55 -1.75
N TRP A 119 -22.83 -5.86 -0.72
CA TRP A 119 -21.41 -5.61 -0.49
C TRP A 119 -20.83 -6.37 0.70
N ALA A 120 -21.58 -7.33 1.27
CA ALA A 120 -21.10 -8.17 2.37
C ALA A 120 -19.75 -8.83 2.05
N ASP A 121 -19.60 -9.36 0.82
CA ASP A 121 -18.36 -9.98 0.35
C ASP A 121 -17.18 -9.00 0.29
N ALA A 122 -17.43 -7.72 -0.03
CA ALA A 122 -16.38 -6.70 0.03
C ALA A 122 -15.92 -6.45 1.47
N GLY A 123 -16.84 -6.52 2.43
CA GLY A 123 -16.52 -6.47 3.86
C GLY A 123 -15.73 -7.69 4.33
N ARG A 124 -16.06 -8.90 3.87
CA ARG A 124 -15.27 -10.12 4.13
C ARG A 124 -13.85 -10.02 3.57
N TYR A 125 -13.71 -9.45 2.38
CA TYR A 125 -12.38 -9.19 1.81
C TYR A 125 -11.62 -8.18 2.65
N ALA A 126 -12.30 -7.16 3.18
CA ALA A 126 -11.71 -6.18 4.07
C ALA A 126 -11.24 -6.83 5.39
N GLU A 127 -12.03 -7.73 5.99
CA GLU A 127 -11.60 -8.52 7.16
C GLU A 127 -10.33 -9.31 6.86
N ALA A 128 -10.28 -10.05 5.75
CA ALA A 128 -9.11 -10.87 5.41
C ALA A 128 -7.85 -10.04 5.11
N MET A 129 -8.00 -8.83 4.56
CA MET A 129 -6.89 -8.01 4.08
C MET A 129 -6.48 -6.87 5.02
N SER A 130 -7.27 -6.55 6.04
CA SER A 130 -7.05 -5.39 6.91
C SER A 130 -5.67 -5.41 7.57
N LEU A 131 -5.27 -6.53 8.16
CA LEU A 131 -3.97 -6.65 8.80
C LEU A 131 -2.80 -6.50 7.81
N TYR A 132 -2.93 -7.07 6.61
CA TYR A 132 -1.95 -6.91 5.54
C TYR A 132 -1.82 -5.44 5.11
N ILE A 133 -2.95 -4.77 4.88
CA ILE A 133 -2.97 -3.37 4.44
C ILE A 133 -2.43 -2.45 5.54
N LEU A 134 -2.71 -2.73 6.83
CA LEU A 134 -2.13 -2.02 7.97
C LEU A 134 -0.60 -2.05 7.93
N PHE A 135 0.00 -3.23 7.85
CA PHE A 135 1.47 -3.35 7.83
C PHE A 135 2.06 -2.71 6.57
N HIS A 136 1.43 -2.91 5.41
CA HIS A 136 1.86 -2.29 4.18
C HIS A 136 1.81 -0.75 4.28
N PHE A 137 0.76 -0.19 4.88
CA PHE A 137 0.62 1.23 5.11
C PHE A 137 1.71 1.79 6.02
N VAL A 138 1.97 1.15 7.17
CA VAL A 138 3.00 1.55 8.13
C VAL A 138 4.41 1.43 7.54
N ALA A 139 4.65 0.44 6.68
CA ALA A 139 5.94 0.22 6.02
C ALA A 139 6.16 1.11 4.79
N SER A 140 5.08 1.62 4.16
CA SER A 140 5.16 2.45 2.95
C SER A 140 6.17 3.61 2.99
N PRO A 141 6.37 4.32 4.11
CA PRO A 141 7.32 5.43 4.16
C PRO A 141 8.78 4.97 4.08
N LEU A 142 9.09 3.70 4.37
CA LEU A 142 10.45 3.17 4.28
C LEU A 142 11.01 3.24 2.85
N GLY A 143 10.15 3.28 1.82
CA GLY A 143 10.54 3.50 0.43
C GLY A 143 11.25 4.83 0.19
N MET A 144 11.08 5.83 1.08
CA MET A 144 11.75 7.13 0.96
C MET A 144 13.19 7.13 1.52
N VAL A 145 13.58 6.09 2.26
CA VAL A 145 14.90 6.02 2.93
C VAL A 145 16.05 5.78 1.95
N PRO A 146 15.98 4.82 1.01
CA PRO A 146 17.09 4.52 0.10
C PRO A 146 17.59 5.72 -0.71
N PRO A 147 16.73 6.62 -1.21
CA PRO A 147 17.19 7.87 -1.82
C PRO A 147 17.94 8.79 -0.87
N VAL A 148 17.48 8.95 0.37
CA VAL A 148 18.11 9.83 1.38
C VAL A 148 19.51 9.36 1.76
N ILE A 149 19.76 8.04 1.71
CA ILE A 149 21.08 7.45 1.98
C ILE A 149 21.90 7.15 0.71
N ASN A 150 21.50 7.67 -0.46
CA ASN A 150 22.15 7.40 -1.76
C ASN A 150 22.27 5.90 -2.12
N ARG A 151 21.32 5.06 -1.66
CA ARG A 151 21.22 3.62 -1.96
C ARG A 151 20.09 3.29 -2.94
N GLN A 152 19.79 4.21 -3.87
CA GLN A 152 18.72 4.06 -4.87
C GLN A 152 18.87 2.78 -5.72
N ARG A 153 20.11 2.40 -6.07
CA ARG A 153 20.40 1.16 -6.83
C ARG A 153 19.94 -0.11 -6.11
N PHE A 154 20.06 -0.13 -4.78
CA PHE A 154 19.60 -1.26 -3.96
C PHE A 154 18.07 -1.33 -3.90
N ALA A 155 17.40 -0.18 -3.76
CA ALA A 155 15.93 -0.12 -3.80
C ALA A 155 15.36 -0.51 -5.18
N PHE A 156 16.02 -0.09 -6.26
CA PHE A 156 15.65 -0.49 -7.61
C PHE A 156 15.77 -2.02 -7.79
N PHE A 157 16.87 -2.61 -7.31
CA PHE A 157 17.05 -4.07 -7.34
C PHE A 157 15.97 -4.80 -6.54
N LEU A 158 15.66 -4.34 -5.32
CA LEU A 158 14.55 -4.89 -4.51
C LEU A 158 13.20 -4.80 -5.23
N SER A 159 12.92 -3.66 -5.88
CA SER A 159 11.69 -3.45 -6.65
C SER A 159 11.60 -4.39 -7.85
N LEU A 160 12.74 -4.62 -8.52
CA LEU A 160 12.83 -5.56 -9.65
C LEU A 160 12.61 -7.00 -9.18
N VAL A 161 13.22 -7.40 -8.06
CA VAL A 161 13.01 -8.72 -7.46
C VAL A 161 11.54 -8.91 -7.08
N GLN A 162 10.91 -7.90 -6.46
CA GLN A 162 9.49 -7.93 -6.12
C GLN A 162 8.61 -8.09 -7.37
N ALA A 163 8.90 -7.35 -8.44
CA ALA A 163 8.17 -7.45 -9.70
C ALA A 163 8.33 -8.84 -10.35
N VAL A 164 9.55 -9.40 -10.36
CA VAL A 164 9.80 -10.74 -10.91
C VAL A 164 9.12 -11.82 -10.07
N LEU A 165 9.15 -11.72 -8.74
CA LEU A 165 8.45 -12.66 -7.86
C LEU A 165 6.94 -12.59 -8.05
N PHE A 166 6.40 -11.37 -8.23
CA PHE A 166 4.97 -11.17 -8.48
C PHE A 166 4.55 -11.73 -9.84
N LEU A 167 5.28 -11.40 -10.91
CA LEU A 167 5.01 -11.95 -12.24
C LEU A 167 5.21 -13.47 -12.27
N GLY A 168 6.23 -13.98 -11.59
CA GLY A 168 6.51 -15.40 -11.46
C GLY A 168 5.42 -16.16 -10.71
N SER A 169 4.91 -15.60 -9.60
CA SER A 169 3.80 -16.22 -8.85
C SER A 169 2.52 -16.24 -9.69
N LEU A 170 2.23 -15.18 -10.45
CA LEU A 170 1.11 -15.13 -11.37
C LEU A 170 1.25 -16.14 -12.51
N TRP A 171 2.45 -16.29 -13.07
CA TRP A 171 2.73 -17.24 -14.15
C TRP A 171 2.58 -18.68 -13.65
N LEU A 172 3.14 -18.99 -12.48
CA LEU A 172 2.97 -20.28 -11.80
C LEU A 172 1.49 -20.57 -11.48
N ALA A 173 0.75 -19.57 -11.02
CA ALA A 173 -0.67 -19.70 -10.73
C ALA A 173 -1.51 -19.93 -12.01
N SER A 174 -1.12 -19.32 -13.13
CA SER A 174 -1.74 -19.55 -14.44
C SER A 174 -1.49 -20.96 -14.98
N ILE A 175 -0.30 -21.53 -14.74
CA ILE A 175 0.08 -22.86 -15.24
C ILE A 175 -0.47 -23.98 -14.37
N SER A 176 -0.54 -23.78 -13.06
CA SER A 176 -0.90 -24.85 -12.13
C SER A 176 -2.37 -25.28 -12.20
N GLY A 177 -3.24 -24.61 -12.96
CA GLY A 177 -4.67 -24.94 -13.12
C GLY A 177 -5.50 -24.91 -11.82
N ARG A 178 -4.82 -24.83 -10.68
CA ARG A 178 -5.31 -24.92 -9.30
C ARG A 178 -6.05 -23.65 -8.88
N MET A 179 -5.87 -22.55 -9.63
CA MET A 179 -6.60 -21.30 -9.45
C MET A 179 -8.09 -21.42 -9.81
N ARG A 180 -8.48 -22.32 -10.74
CA ARG A 180 -9.91 -22.63 -10.98
C ARG A 180 -10.55 -23.42 -9.83
N CYS A 181 -9.75 -24.19 -9.07
CA CYS A 181 -10.24 -25.03 -7.98
C CYS A 181 -10.34 -24.29 -6.65
N LEU A 182 -9.41 -23.35 -6.37
CA LEU A 182 -9.47 -22.49 -5.18
C LEU A 182 -10.54 -21.39 -5.30
N LEU A 183 -10.88 -20.94 -6.51
CA LEU A 183 -11.93 -19.95 -6.72
C LEU A 183 -13.34 -20.58 -6.80
N SER A 184 -13.46 -21.87 -7.15
CA SER A 184 -14.75 -22.59 -7.11
C SER A 184 -15.18 -23.00 -5.70
N SER A 185 -14.24 -23.06 -4.74
CA SER A 185 -14.57 -23.25 -3.31
C SER A 185 -15.00 -21.96 -2.62
N TRP A 186 -14.72 -20.80 -3.21
CA TRP A 186 -15.20 -19.48 -2.75
C TRP A 186 -16.53 -19.06 -3.39
N SER A 187 -16.99 -19.81 -4.41
CA SER A 187 -18.26 -19.58 -5.11
C SER A 187 -19.38 -20.53 -4.65
N ARG A 188 -19.24 -21.18 -3.49
CA ARG A 188 -20.30 -21.98 -2.86
C ARG A 188 -20.61 -21.42 -1.48
#